data_AF-A0A7X0SPJ5-F1
#
_entry.id   AF-A0A7X0SPJ5-F1
#
_cell.length_a   1.000
_cell.length_b   1.000
_cell.length_c   1.000
_cell.angle_alpha   90.00
_cell.angle_beta   90.00
_cell.angle_gamma   90.00
#
_symmetry.space_group_name_H-M   'P 1'
#
loop_
_entity.id
_entity.type
_entity.pdbx_description
1 polymer ?
#
loop_
_entity_poly.entity_id
_entity_poly.type
_entity_poly.pdbx_seq_one_letter_code
_entity_poly.pdbx_strand_id
1 'polypeptide(L)'
;MAKTADLDRFEKKLCPMIDHALGILKRGVTDERARMLLDLHKINYWRDNSYDCFDLKLIQICLESSLLLRRSDLDDFRLFANEILVSEGKEDDKHLLANLLHTLQKAVLENRLLSYEQLAIEIENTSSLNFNEGLSREQIDKLLSKNNK
;
A
#
# COMPACT_ATOMS: atom_id res chain seq x y z
N MET A 1 -15.88 -5.11 18.05
CA MET A 1 -15.59 -3.68 17.80
C MET A 1 -14.16 -3.60 17.30
N ALA A 2 -13.96 -3.28 16.03
CA ALA A 2 -12.63 -3.12 15.47
C ALA A 2 -11.97 -1.91 16.14
N LYS A 3 -10.85 -2.14 16.84
CA LYS A 3 -9.98 -1.03 17.27
C LYS A 3 -9.47 -0.38 15.99
N THR A 4 -9.98 0.81 15.66
CA THR A 4 -9.32 1.69 14.69
C THR A 4 -7.86 1.82 15.11
N ALA A 5 -6.95 1.51 14.20
CA ALA A 5 -5.52 1.67 14.46
C ALA A 5 -5.27 3.11 14.90
N ASP A 6 -4.56 3.29 16.01
CA ASP A 6 -4.09 4.60 16.45
C ASP A 6 -2.96 5.02 15.51
N LEU A 7 -3.34 5.72 14.43
CA LEU A 7 -2.45 6.11 13.34
C LEU A 7 -1.35 7.05 13.81
N ASP A 8 -1.60 7.89 14.82
CA ASP A 8 -0.60 8.83 15.36
C ASP A 8 0.51 8.10 16.13
N ARG A 9 0.14 7.07 16.90
CA ARG A 9 1.11 6.18 17.56
C ARG A 9 1.89 5.37 16.53
N PHE A 10 1.23 4.96 15.46
CA PHE A 10 1.80 4.14 14.40
C PHE A 10 2.83 4.91 13.56
N GLU A 11 2.49 6.12 13.10
CA GLU A 11 3.36 6.94 12.26
C GLU A 11 4.69 7.25 12.96
N LYS A 12 4.67 7.57 14.26
CA LYS A 12 5.88 7.83 15.05
C LYS A 12 6.84 6.64 15.14
N LYS A 13 6.31 5.41 15.09
CA LYS A 13 7.10 4.17 15.17
C LYS A 13 7.56 3.69 13.80
N LEU A 14 6.72 3.88 12.79
CA LEU A 14 6.96 3.36 11.45
C LEU A 14 7.83 4.29 10.60
N CYS A 15 7.65 5.61 10.71
CA CYS A 15 8.42 6.60 9.92
C CYS A 15 9.94 6.46 10.09
N PRO A 16 10.49 6.29 11.31
CA PRO A 16 11.93 6.05 11.47
C PRO A 16 12.42 4.82 10.70
N MET A 17 11.59 3.78 10.60
CA MET A 17 11.94 2.58 9.84
C MET A 17 11.88 2.83 8.33
N ILE A 18 10.80 3.47 7.85
CA ILE A 18 10.68 3.84 6.44
C ILE A 18 11.87 4.71 6.01
N ASP A 19 12.23 5.71 6.81
CA ASP A 19 13.38 6.58 6.54
C ASP A 19 14.69 5.80 6.46
N HIS A 20 14.90 4.86 7.38
CA HIS A 20 16.06 3.98 7.35
C HIS A 20 16.05 3.08 6.10
N ALA A 21 14.90 2.51 5.74
CA ALA A 21 14.74 1.68 4.56
C ALA A 21 15.04 2.47 3.28
N LEU A 22 14.41 3.62 3.10
CA LEU A 22 14.69 4.53 1.99
C LEU A 22 16.16 4.95 1.96
N GLY A 23 16.77 5.18 3.13
CA GLY A 23 18.19 5.47 3.27
C GLY A 23 19.09 4.34 2.75
N ILE A 24 18.75 3.09 3.01
CA ILE A 24 19.46 1.92 2.45
C ILE A 24 19.25 1.85 0.94
N LEU A 25 18.01 1.99 0.47
CA LEU A 25 17.66 1.86 -0.95
C LEU A 25 18.35 2.95 -1.81
N LYS A 26 18.48 4.17 -1.29
CA LYS A 26 19.22 5.28 -1.93
C LYS A 26 20.72 5.01 -2.09
N ARG A 27 21.32 4.12 -1.30
CA ARG A 27 22.75 3.77 -1.40
C ARG A 27 23.06 2.86 -2.59
N GLY A 28 22.06 2.42 -3.34
CA GLY A 28 22.26 1.59 -4.53
C GLY A 28 22.76 0.18 -4.21
N VAL A 29 22.57 -0.31 -2.98
CA VAL A 29 22.92 -1.69 -2.62
C VAL A 29 22.02 -2.69 -3.34
N THR A 30 22.54 -3.90 -3.56
CA THR A 30 21.77 -5.02 -4.13
C THR A 30 20.61 -5.38 -3.20
N ASP A 31 19.56 -5.96 -3.74
CA ASP A 31 18.35 -6.24 -2.95
C ASP A 31 18.57 -7.26 -1.85
N GLU A 32 19.39 -8.29 -2.09
CA GLU A 32 19.80 -9.24 -1.05
C GLU A 32 20.50 -8.53 0.10
N ARG A 33 21.37 -7.56 -0.23
CA ARG A 33 22.12 -6.81 0.78
C ARG A 33 21.24 -5.77 1.47
N ALA A 34 20.29 -5.16 0.76
CA ALA A 34 19.28 -4.29 1.33
C ALA A 34 18.44 -5.08 2.36
N ARG A 35 17.91 -6.24 1.96
CA ARG A 35 17.12 -7.13 2.81
C ARG A 35 17.89 -7.54 4.06
N MET A 36 19.15 -7.97 3.92
CA MET A 36 20.01 -8.29 5.06
C MET A 36 20.18 -7.10 6.02
N LEU A 37 20.43 -5.89 5.51
CA LEU A 37 20.58 -4.69 6.34
C LEU A 37 19.27 -4.31 7.06
N LEU A 38 18.14 -4.49 6.39
CA LEU A 38 16.81 -4.26 6.96
C LEU A 38 16.47 -5.27 8.05
N ASP A 39 16.77 -6.55 7.84
CA ASP A 39 16.59 -7.60 8.83
C ASP A 39 17.50 -7.39 10.06
N LEU A 40 18.74 -6.93 9.87
CA LEU A 40 19.60 -6.55 10.99
C LEU A 40 19.02 -5.38 11.79
N HIS A 41 18.47 -4.37 11.10
CA HIS A 41 17.83 -3.24 11.78
C HIS A 41 16.58 -3.68 12.54
N LYS A 42 15.84 -4.67 12.01
CA LYS A 42 14.63 -5.24 12.64
C LYS A 42 14.88 -5.77 14.04
N ILE A 43 16.07 -6.33 14.30
CA ILE A 43 16.47 -6.83 15.62
C ILE A 43 16.36 -5.73 16.69
N ASN A 44 16.57 -4.46 16.33
CA ASN A 44 16.44 -3.36 17.29
C ASN A 44 15.00 -3.18 17.78
N TYR A 45 14.00 -3.37 16.91
CA TYR A 45 12.59 -3.28 17.29
C TYR A 45 12.16 -4.47 18.15
N TRP A 46 12.71 -5.67 17.91
CA TRP A 46 12.43 -6.86 18.73
C TRP A 46 12.93 -6.74 20.17
N ARG A 47 13.96 -5.91 20.40
CA ARG A 47 14.51 -5.68 21.73
C ARG A 47 13.82 -4.54 22.48
N ASP A 48 12.98 -3.77 21.81
CA ASP A 48 12.29 -2.63 22.37
C ASP A 48 10.88 -3.04 22.83
N ASN A 49 10.68 -3.11 24.14
CA ASN A 49 9.41 -3.48 24.77
C ASN A 49 8.27 -2.49 24.52
N SER A 50 8.54 -1.33 23.91
CA SER A 50 7.49 -0.42 23.49
C SER A 50 6.71 -0.93 22.28
N TYR A 51 7.27 -1.86 21.50
CA TYR A 51 6.66 -2.49 20.33
C TYR A 51 5.90 -3.76 20.72
N ASP A 52 4.64 -3.82 20.32
CA ASP A 52 3.85 -5.05 20.44
C ASP A 52 3.92 -5.89 19.15
N CYS A 53 3.34 -7.09 19.19
CA CYS A 53 3.33 -8.01 18.05
C CYS A 53 2.72 -7.38 16.79
N PHE A 54 1.71 -6.53 16.95
CA PHE A 54 1.05 -5.86 15.84
C PHE A 54 1.98 -4.81 15.21
N ASP A 55 2.68 -4.02 16.03
CA ASP A 55 3.68 -3.07 15.55
C ASP A 55 4.79 -3.79 14.75
N LEU A 56 5.33 -4.89 15.29
CA LEU A 56 6.41 -5.65 14.65
C LEU A 56 6.00 -6.26 13.31
N LYS A 57 4.76 -6.74 13.21
CA LYS A 57 4.21 -7.27 11.97
C LYS A 57 4.05 -6.19 10.91
N LEU A 58 3.53 -5.02 11.28
CA LEU A 58 3.41 -3.91 10.33
C LEU A 58 4.77 -3.41 9.86
N ILE A 59 5.77 -3.33 10.74
CA ILE A 59 7.16 -3.03 10.34
C ILE A 59 7.66 -4.03 9.29
N GLN A 60 7.42 -5.33 9.50
CA GLN A 60 7.82 -6.36 8.53
C GLN A 60 7.12 -6.15 7.17
N ILE A 61 5.82 -5.86 7.18
CA ILE A 61 5.05 -5.60 5.96
C ILE A 61 5.62 -4.39 5.22
N CYS A 62 5.90 -3.29 5.91
CA CYS A 62 6.44 -2.07 5.32
C CYS A 62 7.84 -2.27 4.73
N LEU A 63 8.67 -3.11 5.36
CA LEU A 63 9.98 -3.45 4.85
C LEU A 63 9.93 -4.17 3.51
N GLU A 64 9.16 -5.25 3.46
CA GLU A 64 9.00 -6.04 2.25
C GLU A 64 8.38 -5.20 1.14
N SER A 65 7.35 -4.42 1.49
CA SER A 65 6.71 -3.47 0.58
C SER A 65 7.71 -2.48 -0.03
N SER A 66 8.63 -1.94 0.77
CA SER A 66 9.64 -0.98 0.29
C SER A 66 10.60 -1.60 -0.72
N LEU A 67 10.97 -2.87 -0.55
CA LEU A 67 11.82 -3.60 -1.49
C LEU A 67 11.09 -3.88 -2.80
N LEU A 68 9.82 -4.31 -2.73
CA LEU A 68 9.00 -4.62 -3.90
C LEU A 68 8.69 -3.35 -4.71
N LEU A 69 8.28 -2.27 -4.04
CA LEU A 69 7.98 -0.99 -4.67
C LEU A 69 9.21 -0.35 -5.31
N ARG A 70 10.41 -0.52 -4.75
CA ARG A 70 11.66 -0.05 -5.38
C ARG A 70 11.86 -0.64 -6.77
N ARG A 71 11.46 -1.89 -6.98
CA ARG A 71 11.55 -2.56 -8.28
C ARG A 71 10.49 -2.08 -9.27
N SER A 72 9.57 -1.21 -8.85
CA SER A 72 8.31 -0.94 -9.55
C SER A 72 7.54 -2.22 -9.87
N ASP A 73 7.76 -3.27 -9.08
CA ASP A 73 7.12 -4.56 -9.26
C ASP A 73 5.79 -4.57 -8.50
N LEU A 74 4.81 -3.91 -9.11
CA LEU A 74 3.46 -3.81 -8.55
C LEU A 74 2.73 -5.16 -8.53
N ASP A 75 3.14 -6.10 -9.39
CA ASP A 75 2.57 -7.45 -9.43
C ASP A 75 3.05 -8.28 -8.23
N ASP A 76 4.35 -8.29 -7.95
CA ASP A 76 4.89 -8.94 -6.75
C ASP A 76 4.37 -8.28 -5.47
N PHE A 77 4.29 -6.94 -5.46
CA PHE A 77 3.67 -6.22 -4.35
C PHE A 77 2.21 -6.63 -4.14
N ARG A 78 1.43 -6.75 -5.21
CA ARG A 78 0.03 -7.21 -5.14
C ARG A 78 -0.07 -8.63 -4.60
N LEU A 79 0.78 -9.54 -5.08
CA LEU A 79 0.81 -10.93 -4.60
C LEU A 79 1.13 -10.96 -3.11
N PHE A 80 2.17 -10.25 -2.67
CA PHE A 80 2.55 -10.16 -1.27
C PHE A 80 1.42 -9.60 -0.39
N ALA A 81 0.78 -8.51 -0.83
CA ALA A 81 -0.33 -7.91 -0.09
C ALA A 81 -1.57 -8.83 -0.03
N ASN A 82 -1.85 -9.60 -1.10
CA ASN A 82 -2.90 -10.62 -1.09
C ASN A 82 -2.61 -11.75 -0.09
N GLU A 83 -1.38 -12.23 -0.02
CA GLU A 83 -0.99 -13.25 0.96
C GLU A 83 -1.17 -12.76 2.40
N ILE A 84 -0.86 -11.48 2.66
CA ILE A 84 -1.14 -10.86 3.96
C ILE A 84 -2.64 -10.90 4.27
N LEU A 85 -3.50 -10.46 3.35
CA LEU A 85 -4.95 -10.45 3.55
C LEU A 85 -5.50 -11.86 3.83
N VAL A 86 -5.04 -12.87 3.09
CA VAL A 86 -5.42 -14.28 3.30
C VAL A 86 -4.96 -14.76 4.66
N SER A 87 -3.71 -14.49 5.05
CA SER A 87 -3.19 -14.90 6.36
C SER A 87 -3.94 -14.29 7.54
N GLU A 88 -4.59 -13.15 7.32
CA GLU A 88 -5.37 -12.41 8.31
C GLU A 88 -6.87 -12.72 8.28
N GLY A 89 -7.34 -13.58 7.36
CA GLY A 89 -8.76 -13.84 7.16
C GLY A 89 -9.53 -12.59 6.71
N LYS A 90 -8.91 -11.75 5.89
CA LYS A 90 -9.45 -10.49 5.35
C LYS A 90 -9.52 -10.51 3.83
N GLU A 91 -9.86 -11.65 3.25
CA GLU A 91 -9.93 -11.82 1.80
C GLU A 91 -10.96 -10.91 1.14
N ASP A 92 -11.99 -10.50 1.87
CA ASP A 92 -13.01 -9.56 1.42
C ASP A 92 -12.45 -8.15 1.12
N ASP A 93 -11.31 -7.79 1.75
CA ASP A 93 -10.65 -6.50 1.56
C ASP A 93 -9.80 -6.45 0.26
N LYS A 94 -9.74 -7.53 -0.52
CA LYS A 94 -8.97 -7.58 -1.79
C LYS A 94 -9.39 -6.49 -2.77
N HIS A 95 -10.66 -6.10 -2.78
CA HIS A 95 -11.15 -5.01 -3.63
C HIS A 95 -10.56 -3.65 -3.23
N LEU A 96 -10.40 -3.39 -1.92
CA LEU A 96 -9.76 -2.17 -1.43
C LEU A 96 -8.29 -2.11 -1.82
N LEU A 97 -7.58 -3.25 -1.72
CA LEU A 97 -6.19 -3.36 -2.17
C LEU A 97 -6.06 -3.12 -3.69
N ALA A 98 -6.97 -3.67 -4.50
CA ALA A 98 -6.97 -3.44 -5.94
C ALA A 98 -7.22 -1.96 -6.28
N ASN A 99 -8.17 -1.31 -5.59
CA ASN A 99 -8.46 0.12 -5.75
C ASN A 99 -7.28 1.00 -5.34
N LEU A 100 -6.62 0.68 -4.22
CA LEU A 100 -5.41 1.36 -3.76
C LEU A 100 -4.31 1.28 -4.83
N LEU A 101 -4.02 0.08 -5.32
CA LEU A 101 -2.98 -0.14 -6.34
C LEU A 101 -3.29 0.60 -7.64
N HIS A 102 -4.54 0.55 -8.08
CA HIS A 102 -4.97 1.29 -9.27
C HIS A 102 -4.79 2.81 -9.11
N THR A 103 -5.16 3.35 -7.95
CA THR A 103 -5.03 4.78 -7.64
C THR A 103 -3.56 5.22 -7.62
N LEU A 104 -2.70 4.43 -6.96
CA LEU A 104 -1.26 4.68 -6.93
C LEU A 104 -0.65 4.60 -8.34
N GLN A 105 -1.00 3.58 -9.12
CA GLN A 105 -0.51 3.41 -10.49
C GLN A 105 -0.93 4.59 -11.37
N LYS A 106 -2.18 5.05 -11.27
CA LYS A 106 -2.67 6.22 -11.99
C LYS A 106 -1.87 7.48 -11.62
N ALA A 107 -1.63 7.72 -10.33
CA ALA A 107 -0.84 8.87 -9.90
C ALA A 107 0.60 8.83 -10.41
N VAL A 108 1.23 7.65 -10.46
CA VAL A 108 2.55 7.47 -11.07
C VAL A 108 2.52 7.79 -12.56
N LEU A 109 1.54 7.28 -13.30
CA LEU A 109 1.39 7.54 -14.75
C LEU A 109 1.14 9.03 -15.05
N GLU A 110 0.41 9.72 -14.17
CA GLU A 110 0.13 11.15 -14.26
C GLU A 110 1.25 12.03 -13.67
N ASN A 111 2.32 11.41 -13.14
CA ASN A 111 3.43 12.07 -12.44
C ASN A 111 2.95 13.01 -11.32
N ARG A 112 1.90 12.59 -10.61
CA ARG A 112 1.24 13.32 -9.52
C ARG A 112 1.67 12.77 -8.17
N LEU A 113 1.98 13.66 -7.23
CA LEU A 113 2.14 13.31 -5.82
C LEU A 113 0.76 13.30 -5.14
N LEU A 114 0.48 12.21 -4.42
CA LEU A 114 -0.73 12.02 -3.63
C LEU A 114 -0.41 12.20 -2.14
N SER A 115 -1.11 13.10 -1.45
CA SER A 115 -1.13 13.10 0.02
C SER A 115 -1.93 11.89 0.53
N TYR A 116 -1.74 11.55 1.80
CA TYR A 116 -2.54 10.52 2.45
C TYR A 116 -4.04 10.86 2.42
N GLU A 117 -4.42 12.11 2.72
CA GLU A 117 -5.84 12.49 2.70
C GLU A 117 -6.43 12.38 1.30
N GLN A 118 -5.68 12.79 0.27
CA GLN A 118 -6.12 12.67 -1.12
C GLN A 118 -6.29 11.20 -1.52
N LEU A 119 -5.36 10.33 -1.12
CA LEU A 119 -5.43 8.90 -1.39
C LEU A 119 -6.65 8.27 -0.73
N ALA A 120 -6.92 8.59 0.53
CA ALA A 120 -8.07 8.08 1.27
C ALA A 120 -9.40 8.49 0.59
N ILE A 121 -9.52 9.76 0.22
CA ILE A 121 -10.70 10.29 -0.49
C ILE A 121 -10.89 9.59 -1.84
N GLU A 122 -9.82 9.41 -2.61
CA GLU A 122 -9.89 8.75 -3.93
C GLU A 122 -10.29 7.27 -3.82
N ILE A 123 -9.79 6.55 -2.82
CA ILE A 123 -10.18 5.17 -2.56
C ILE A 123 -11.65 5.09 -2.13
N GLU A 124 -12.12 5.94 -1.22
CA GLU A 124 -13.53 5.97 -0.81
C GLU A 124 -14.47 6.28 -1.98
N ASN A 125 -14.09 7.23 -2.84
CA ASN A 125 -14.86 7.57 -4.05
C ASN A 125 -14.87 6.42 -5.07
N THR A 126 -13.80 5.64 -5.16
CA THR A 126 -13.70 4.49 -6.07
C THR A 126 -14.42 3.26 -5.50
N SER A 127 -14.47 3.12 -4.18
CA SER A 127 -15.18 2.04 -3.47
C SER A 127 -16.70 2.24 -3.47
N SER A 128 -17.16 3.49 -3.52
CA SER A 128 -18.57 3.86 -3.67
C SER A 128 -19.06 3.80 -5.12
N LEU A 129 -18.15 3.77 -6.10
CA LEU A 129 -18.44 3.34 -7.46
C LEU A 129 -18.54 1.80 -7.47
N ASN A 130 -19.74 1.27 -7.26
CA ASN A 130 -20.04 -0.14 -7.49
C ASN A 130 -19.58 -0.56 -8.89
N PHE A 131 -18.41 -1.17 -9.01
CA PHE A 131 -17.96 -1.85 -10.24
C PHE A 131 -18.86 -3.04 -10.62
N ASN A 132 -19.83 -3.40 -9.77
CA ASN A 132 -20.86 -4.41 -10.03
C ASN A 132 -22.16 -3.83 -10.62
N GLU A 133 -22.33 -2.51 -10.71
CA GLU A 133 -23.38 -1.95 -11.55
C GLU A 133 -22.80 -1.72 -12.93
N GLY A 134 -23.01 -2.70 -13.82
CA GLY A 134 -22.74 -2.53 -15.24
C GLY A 134 -23.31 -1.19 -15.71
N LEU A 135 -22.52 -0.47 -16.53
CA LEU A 135 -22.86 0.88 -17.00
C LEU A 135 -24.34 0.95 -17.37
N SER A 136 -25.06 1.91 -16.78
CA SER A 136 -26.44 2.13 -17.16
C SER A 136 -26.49 2.48 -18.65
N ARG A 137 -27.59 2.12 -19.33
CA ARG A 137 -27.76 2.42 -20.75
C ARG A 137 -27.51 3.89 -21.08
N GLU A 138 -27.88 4.78 -20.17
CA GLU A 138 -27.66 6.23 -20.29
C GLU A 138 -26.17 6.63 -20.21
N GLN A 139 -25.37 5.91 -19.43
CA GLN A 139 -23.91 6.10 -19.37
C GLN A 139 -23.23 5.58 -20.64
N ILE A 140 -23.70 4.44 -21.18
CA ILE A 140 -23.23 3.90 -22.47
C ILE A 140 -23.56 4.87 -23.61
N ASP A 141 -24.78 5.39 -23.65
CA ASP A 141 -25.22 6.35 -24.68
C ASP A 141 -24.44 7.68 -24.61
N LYS A 142 -24.06 8.13 -23.40
CA LYS A 142 -23.16 9.30 -23.23
C LYS A 142 -21.74 9.06 -23.72
N LEU A 143 -21.20 7.85 -23.59
CA LEU A 143 -19.86 7.52 -24.10
C LEU A 143 -19.86 7.40 -25.62
N LEU A 144 -20.89 6.78 -26.20
CA LEU A 144 -21.02 6.65 -27.65
C LEU A 144 -21.29 8.00 -28.34
N SER A 145 -22.04 8.90 -27.70
CA SER A 145 -22.27 10.24 -28.24
C SER A 145 -21.05 11.17 -28.15
N LYS A 146 -20.11 10.92 -27.23
CA LYS A 146 -18.84 11.67 -27.15
C LYS A 146 -17.82 11.25 -28.21
N ASN A 147 -17.89 10.02 -28.72
CA ASN A 147 -17.00 9.52 -29.79
C ASN A 147 -17.47 9.84 -31.21
N ASN A 148 -18.59 10.56 -31.38
CA ASN A 148 -19.13 10.97 -32.68
C ASN A 148 -19.00 12.50 -32.93
N LYS A 149 -17.92 13.14 -32.44
CA LYS A 149 -17.54 14.49 -32.85
C LYS A 149 -16.12 14.53 -33.37
#